data_AF-A0A817U9S2-F1
#
_entry.id   AF-A0A817U9S2-F1
#
_cell.length_a   1.000
_cell.length_b   1.000
_cell.length_c   1.000
_cell.angle_alpha   90.00
_cell.angle_beta   90.00
_cell.angle_gamma   90.00
#
_symmetry.space_group_name_H-M   'P 1'
#
loop_
_entity.id
_entity.type
_entity.pdbx_description
1 polymer ?
#
loop_
_entity_poly.entity_id
_entity_poly.type
_entity_poly.pdbx_seq_one_letter_code
_entity_poly.pdbx_strand_id
1 'polypeptide(L)'
;MSTQHKSRVLRDPANPPLYLSKRARTNWIRNAEKELKNYRYKQQYPPFYIPDHCYRIFRVHKFTKSYPMDYVLEHFKHCCSYSIDTESDCDTYDIALIQIHSIPVELPAIVVLIELNHLPSIDSLLFSQIRLLFDFVFQSRNIIYYWGPLVVELESALPYDIFIFPLG
;
A
#
# COMPACT_ATOMS: atom_id res chain seq x y z
N MET A 1 -16.64 14.44 -18.88
CA MET A 1 -16.57 13.28 -19.81
C MET A 1 -17.10 12.07 -19.06
N SER A 2 -18.26 11.56 -19.47
CA SER A 2 -18.96 10.44 -18.82
C SER A 2 -18.30 9.13 -19.22
N THR A 3 -17.60 8.48 -18.29
CA THR A 3 -17.14 7.10 -18.46
C THR A 3 -18.36 6.18 -18.47
N GLN A 4 -18.71 5.66 -19.65
CA GLN A 4 -19.66 4.55 -19.76
C GLN A 4 -19.06 3.33 -19.04
N HIS A 5 -19.44 3.13 -17.78
CA HIS A 5 -19.22 1.87 -17.10
C HIS A 5 -19.93 0.78 -17.92
N LYS A 6 -19.16 -0.07 -18.62
CA LYS A 6 -19.70 -1.34 -19.11
C LYS A 6 -20.28 -2.06 -17.91
N SER A 7 -21.61 -2.12 -17.83
CA SER A 7 -22.34 -2.91 -16.84
C SER A 7 -21.91 -4.36 -17.02
N ARG A 8 -20.99 -4.81 -16.16
CA ARG A 8 -20.57 -6.20 -16.12
C ARG A 8 -21.80 -7.00 -15.68
N VAL A 9 -22.36 -7.80 -16.59
CA VAL A 9 -23.49 -8.68 -16.29
C VAL A 9 -23.08 -9.62 -15.16
N LEU A 10 -23.82 -9.59 -14.04
CA LEU A 10 -23.58 -10.49 -12.93
C LEU A 10 -23.87 -11.93 -13.37
N ARG A 11 -23.04 -12.87 -12.94
CA ARG A 11 -23.33 -14.29 -13.19
C ARG A 11 -24.55 -14.71 -12.40
N ASP A 12 -25.44 -15.46 -13.04
CA ASP A 12 -26.59 -16.07 -12.38
C ASP A 12 -26.17 -17.44 -11.80
N PRO A 13 -26.26 -17.65 -10.47
CA PRO A 13 -25.98 -18.95 -9.86
C PRO A 13 -26.97 -20.03 -10.30
N ALA A 14 -28.20 -19.67 -10.71
CA ALA A 14 -29.18 -20.62 -11.21
C ALA A 14 -28.95 -21.04 -12.67
N ASN A 15 -28.13 -20.30 -13.43
CA ASN A 15 -27.93 -20.53 -14.86
C ASN A 15 -26.44 -20.66 -15.26
N PRO A 16 -25.74 -21.73 -14.81
CA PRO A 16 -24.39 -22.02 -15.27
C PRO A 16 -24.38 -22.50 -16.73
N PRO A 17 -23.37 -22.13 -17.54
CA PRO A 17 -23.25 -22.62 -18.92
C PRO A 17 -23.24 -24.15 -19.00
N LEU A 18 -24.00 -24.69 -19.95
CA LEU A 18 -24.25 -26.13 -20.09
C LEU A 18 -23.00 -26.95 -20.47
N TYR A 19 -22.01 -26.31 -21.10
CA TYR A 19 -20.76 -26.95 -21.53
C TYR A 19 -19.74 -27.12 -20.39
N LEU A 20 -20.04 -26.65 -19.17
CA LEU A 20 -19.10 -26.75 -18.05
C LEU A 20 -19.05 -28.16 -17.47
N SER A 21 -17.83 -28.62 -17.14
CA SER A 21 -17.64 -29.82 -16.33
C SER A 21 -18.28 -29.68 -14.94
N LYS A 22 -18.54 -30.80 -14.26
CA LYS A 22 -19.16 -30.79 -12.91
C LYS A 22 -18.41 -29.87 -11.93
N ARG A 23 -17.07 -29.95 -11.91
CA ARG A 23 -16.20 -29.09 -11.07
C ARG A 23 -16.29 -27.61 -11.46
N ALA A 24 -16.25 -27.33 -12.76
CA ALA A 24 -16.36 -25.96 -13.26
C ALA A 24 -17.74 -25.35 -12.96
N ARG A 25 -18.80 -26.14 -13.00
CA ARG A 25 -20.17 -25.75 -12.63
C ARG A 25 -20.29 -25.41 -11.15
N THR A 26 -19.72 -26.22 -10.24
CA THR A 26 -19.68 -25.88 -8.80
C THR A 26 -18.93 -24.56 -8.55
N ASN A 27 -17.78 -24.37 -9.21
CA ASN A 27 -17.03 -23.12 -9.11
C ASN A 27 -17.80 -21.92 -9.67
N TRP A 28 -18.56 -22.11 -10.77
CA TRP A 28 -19.42 -21.07 -11.33
C TRP A 28 -20.45 -20.61 -10.32
N ILE A 29 -21.22 -21.54 -9.76
CA ILE A 29 -22.29 -21.24 -8.79
C ILE A 29 -21.73 -20.49 -7.59
N ARG A 30 -20.68 -21.02 -6.96
CA ARG A 30 -20.03 -20.38 -5.80
C ARG A 30 -19.56 -18.96 -6.10
N ASN A 31 -18.96 -18.74 -7.27
CA ASN A 31 -18.48 -17.43 -7.66
C ASN A 31 -19.63 -16.47 -8.00
N ALA A 32 -20.71 -16.97 -8.62
CA ALA A 32 -21.91 -16.19 -8.92
C ALA A 32 -22.63 -15.74 -7.64
N GLU A 33 -22.76 -16.63 -6.64
CA GLU A 33 -23.29 -16.28 -5.32
C GLU A 33 -22.45 -15.22 -4.62
N LYS A 34 -21.11 -15.36 -4.66
CA LYS A 34 -20.18 -14.37 -4.11
C LYS A 34 -20.31 -13.02 -4.82
N GLU A 35 -20.44 -13.02 -6.15
CA GLU A 35 -20.66 -11.79 -6.93
C GLU A 35 -21.99 -11.13 -6.58
N LEU A 36 -23.08 -11.89 -6.48
CA LEU A 36 -24.39 -11.37 -6.11
C LEU A 36 -24.39 -10.78 -4.69
N LYS A 37 -23.73 -11.45 -3.74
CA LYS A 37 -23.54 -10.95 -2.37
C LYS A 37 -22.75 -9.64 -2.36
N ASN A 38 -21.63 -9.59 -3.09
CA ASN A 38 -20.83 -8.37 -3.20
C ASN A 38 -21.59 -7.24 -3.89
N TYR A 39 -22.41 -7.53 -4.90
CA TYR A 39 -23.26 -6.55 -5.56
C TYR A 39 -24.28 -5.98 -4.57
N ARG A 40 -24.95 -6.82 -3.78
CA ARG A 40 -25.86 -6.37 -2.73
C ARG A 40 -25.16 -5.46 -1.72
N TYR A 41 -23.95 -5.81 -1.30
CA TYR A 41 -23.16 -4.93 -0.42
C TYR A 41 -22.84 -3.59 -1.06
N LYS A 42 -22.47 -3.55 -2.34
CA LYS A 42 -22.23 -2.29 -3.06
C LYS A 42 -23.47 -1.40 -3.19
N GLN A 43 -24.66 -2.01 -3.25
CA GLN A 43 -25.93 -1.26 -3.26
C GLN A 43 -26.28 -0.75 -1.85
N GLN A 44 -25.96 -1.52 -0.81
CA GLN A 44 -26.31 -1.19 0.58
C GLN A 44 -25.35 -0.19 1.23
N TYR A 45 -24.07 -0.28 0.91
CA TYR A 45 -23.04 0.54 1.51
C TYR A 45 -22.47 1.47 0.43
N PRO A 46 -22.53 2.80 0.62
CA PRO A 46 -21.88 3.71 -0.29
C PRO A 46 -20.39 3.38 -0.35
N PRO A 47 -19.72 3.67 -1.49
CA PRO A 47 -18.27 3.58 -1.55
C PRO A 47 -17.67 4.34 -0.37
N PHE A 48 -16.75 3.68 0.34
CA PHE A 48 -16.00 4.35 1.39
C PHE A 48 -15.22 5.50 0.76
N TYR A 49 -15.51 6.72 1.20
CA TYR A 49 -14.89 7.94 0.71
C TYR A 49 -14.11 8.58 1.86
N ILE A 50 -12.80 8.71 1.67
CA ILE A 50 -11.96 9.54 2.54
C ILE A 50 -11.76 10.86 1.79
N PRO A 51 -12.08 12.01 2.39
CA PRO A 51 -11.81 13.30 1.78
C PRO A 51 -10.33 13.51 1.47
N ASP A 52 -10.03 14.16 0.34
CA ASP A 52 -8.65 14.40 -0.14
C ASP A 52 -7.81 15.25 0.83
N HIS A 53 -8.43 15.97 1.76
CA HIS A 53 -7.73 16.74 2.78
C HIS A 53 -7.33 15.91 4.01
N CYS A 54 -7.83 14.67 4.12
CA CYS A 54 -7.49 13.80 5.24
C CYS A 54 -6.19 13.04 5.02
N TYR A 55 -5.76 12.83 3.78
CA TYR A 55 -4.50 12.14 3.50
C TYR A 55 -3.84 12.60 2.21
N ARG A 56 -2.52 12.39 2.11
CA ARG A 56 -1.73 12.63 0.90
C ARG A 56 -0.82 11.44 0.63
N ILE A 57 -0.73 11.03 -0.63
CA ILE A 57 0.14 9.93 -1.06
C ILE A 57 1.35 10.50 -1.82
N PHE A 58 2.54 10.07 -1.43
CA PHE A 58 3.80 10.37 -2.11
C PHE A 58 4.42 9.07 -2.63
N ARG A 59 4.68 9.02 -3.94
CA ARG A 59 5.39 7.91 -4.59
C ARG A 59 6.85 8.30 -4.75
N VAL A 60 7.74 7.53 -4.14
CA VAL A 60 9.17 7.79 -4.08
C VAL A 60 9.90 6.72 -4.88
N HIS A 61 10.58 7.18 -5.92
CA HIS A 61 11.42 6.39 -6.83
C HIS A 61 12.54 7.28 -7.38
N LYS A 62 13.41 6.74 -8.22
CA LYS A 62 14.65 7.39 -8.70
C LYS A 62 14.47 8.71 -9.46
N PHE A 63 13.25 9.03 -9.90
CA PHE A 63 12.94 10.28 -10.61
C PHE A 63 12.09 11.25 -9.77
N THR A 64 11.79 10.91 -8.52
CA THR A 64 11.09 11.79 -7.60
C THR A 64 11.95 13.05 -7.38
N LYS A 65 11.33 14.22 -7.51
CA LYS A 65 12.02 15.49 -7.24
C LYS A 65 12.26 15.62 -5.73
N SER A 66 13.26 16.43 -5.34
CA SER A 66 13.61 16.65 -3.93
C SER A 66 12.53 17.42 -3.15
N TYR A 67 11.88 18.42 -3.76
CA TYR A 67 10.90 19.28 -3.08
C TYR A 67 9.76 18.52 -2.37
N PRO A 68 9.11 17.51 -3.00
CA PRO A 68 8.16 16.65 -2.29
C PRO A 68 8.71 15.99 -1.02
N MET A 69 9.99 15.60 -1.02
CA MET A 69 10.61 14.96 0.13
C MET A 69 10.86 15.92 1.29
N ASP A 70 11.20 17.19 1.01
CA ASP A 70 11.37 18.19 2.07
C ASP A 70 10.08 18.36 2.90
N TYR A 71 8.93 18.41 2.22
CA TYR A 71 7.62 18.45 2.87
C TYR A 71 7.33 17.20 3.70
N VAL A 72 7.63 16.02 3.15
CA VAL A 72 7.44 14.73 3.85
C VAL A 72 8.31 14.67 5.10
N LEU A 73 9.58 15.03 4.99
CA LEU A 73 10.53 15.01 6.10
C LEU A 73 10.11 15.95 7.23
N GLU A 74 9.67 17.16 6.89
CA GLU A 74 9.19 18.12 7.89
C GLU A 74 7.94 17.61 8.62
N HIS A 75 7.02 16.94 7.93
CA HIS A 75 5.85 16.30 8.55
C HIS A 75 6.26 15.14 9.49
N PHE A 76 7.12 14.23 9.02
CA PHE A 76 7.54 13.05 9.77
C PHE A 76 8.37 13.41 10.99
N LYS A 77 9.16 14.49 10.94
CA LYS A 77 9.91 14.99 12.09
C LYS A 77 9.03 15.30 13.32
N HIS A 78 7.77 15.67 13.09
CA HIS A 78 6.80 16.02 14.14
C HIS A 78 5.79 14.90 14.45
N CYS A 79 5.88 13.76 13.76
CA CYS A 79 5.00 12.62 13.97
C CYS A 79 5.69 11.56 14.85
N CYS A 80 4.92 10.87 15.70
CA CYS A 80 5.43 9.84 16.62
C CYS A 80 4.71 8.49 16.45
N SER A 81 3.86 8.34 15.45
CA SER A 81 3.09 7.13 15.22
C SER A 81 2.97 6.83 13.73
N TYR A 82 3.27 5.59 13.36
CA TYR A 82 3.35 5.17 11.97
C TYR A 82 2.76 3.78 11.81
N SER A 83 2.16 3.50 10.66
CA SER A 83 1.97 2.12 10.20
C SER A 83 2.91 1.82 9.03
N ILE A 84 3.57 0.66 9.07
CA ILE A 84 4.43 0.16 8.00
C ILE A 84 3.78 -1.09 7.41
N ASP A 85 3.84 -1.19 6.09
CA ASP A 85 3.38 -2.34 5.32
C ASP A 85 4.33 -2.59 4.15
N THR A 86 4.37 -3.81 3.66
CA THR A 86 5.26 -4.21 2.56
C THR A 86 4.48 -4.94 1.47
N GLU A 87 4.89 -4.74 0.21
CA GLU A 87 4.30 -5.48 -0.92
C GLU A 87 5.41 -6.15 -1.71
N SER A 88 5.20 -7.42 -2.06
CA SER A 88 6.11 -8.21 -2.88
C SER A 88 5.78 -8.13 -4.35
N ASP A 89 6.79 -8.29 -5.19
CA ASP A 89 6.61 -8.52 -6.63
C ASP A 89 5.94 -9.89 -6.87
N CYS A 90 5.04 -9.98 -7.84
CA CYS A 90 4.31 -11.22 -8.11
C CYS A 90 5.15 -12.32 -8.77
N ASP A 91 6.24 -11.94 -9.44
CA ASP A 91 7.07 -12.85 -10.20
C ASP A 91 8.26 -13.34 -9.37
N THR A 92 8.95 -12.42 -8.66
CA THR A 92 10.13 -12.79 -7.84
C THR A 92 9.80 -13.11 -6.39
N TYR A 93 8.64 -12.67 -5.89
CA TYR A 93 8.26 -12.70 -4.47
C TYR A 93 9.19 -11.89 -3.54
N ASP A 94 10.11 -11.11 -4.11
CA ASP A 94 10.93 -10.18 -3.35
C ASP A 94 10.12 -8.93 -3.00
N ILE A 95 10.50 -8.26 -1.92
CA ILE A 95 9.88 -6.98 -1.55
C ILE A 95 10.11 -5.95 -2.67
N ALA A 96 9.02 -5.35 -3.14
CA ALA A 96 9.05 -4.35 -4.21
C ALA A 96 8.72 -2.95 -3.67
N LEU A 97 7.94 -2.88 -2.61
CA LEU A 97 7.43 -1.63 -2.05
C LEU A 97 7.45 -1.65 -0.52
N ILE A 98 7.89 -0.55 0.08
CA ILE A 98 7.63 -0.24 1.48
C ILE A 98 6.62 0.90 1.52
N GLN A 99 5.53 0.70 2.25
CA GLN A 99 4.53 1.72 2.54
C GLN A 99 4.69 2.19 3.99
N ILE A 100 4.84 3.50 4.17
CA ILE A 100 4.88 4.13 5.49
C ILE A 100 3.76 5.15 5.58
N HIS A 101 2.87 4.98 6.54
CA HIS A 101 1.74 5.87 6.76
C HIS A 101 1.88 6.55 8.13
N SER A 102 1.97 7.88 8.12
CA SER A 102 1.98 8.68 9.35
C SER A 102 0.61 8.70 9.99
N ILE A 103 0.55 8.65 11.31
CA ILE A 103 -0.68 8.78 12.10
C ILE A 103 -0.53 10.05 12.95
N PRO A 104 -0.73 11.24 12.35
CA PRO A 104 -0.51 12.50 13.05
C PRO A 104 -1.68 12.82 13.99
N VAL A 105 -1.45 13.73 14.94
CA VAL A 105 -2.51 14.30 15.79
C VAL A 105 -3.45 15.18 14.95
N GLU A 106 -2.90 15.87 13.95
CA GLU A 106 -3.62 16.76 13.05
C GLU A 106 -3.45 16.31 11.60
N LEU A 107 -4.54 16.31 10.84
CA LEU A 107 -4.56 15.93 9.42
C LEU A 107 -3.88 17.01 8.55
N PRO A 108 -3.29 16.65 7.38
CA PRO A 108 -3.42 15.37 6.70
C PRO A 108 -2.45 14.29 7.17
N ALA A 109 -2.88 13.02 7.13
CA ALA A 109 -1.97 11.89 7.18
C ALA A 109 -1.17 11.81 5.86
N ILE A 110 0.09 11.39 5.93
CA ILE A 110 0.95 11.17 4.78
C ILE A 110 1.21 9.68 4.62
N VAL A 111 1.00 9.17 3.40
CA VAL A 111 1.41 7.84 2.98
C VAL A 111 2.58 8.00 2.01
N VAL A 112 3.70 7.39 2.33
CA VAL A 112 4.91 7.34 1.49
C VAL A 112 5.04 5.92 0.95
N LEU A 113 5.10 5.80 -0.38
CA LEU A 113 5.29 4.54 -1.11
C LEU A 113 6.69 4.56 -1.72
N ILE A 114 7.59 3.72 -1.21
CA ILE A 114 9.00 3.67 -1.63
C ILE A 114 9.21 2.43 -2.51
N GLU A 115 9.49 2.64 -3.79
CA GLU A 115 9.73 1.57 -4.77
C GLU A 115 11.18 1.09 -4.72
N LEU A 116 11.43 -0.09 -4.15
CA LEU A 116 12.77 -0.59 -3.85
C LEU A 116 13.59 -0.90 -5.12
N ASN A 117 12.95 -1.47 -6.13
CA ASN A 117 13.56 -1.76 -7.43
C ASN A 117 13.87 -0.50 -8.25
N HIS A 118 13.41 0.66 -7.79
CA HIS A 118 13.59 1.95 -8.43
C HIS A 118 14.16 2.98 -7.48
N LEU A 119 14.96 2.56 -6.48
CA LEU A 119 15.67 3.51 -5.63
C LEU A 119 16.65 4.39 -6.43
N PRO A 120 16.85 5.65 -6.01
CA PRO A 120 17.90 6.49 -6.57
C PRO A 120 19.30 5.98 -6.19
N SER A 121 20.34 6.51 -6.84
CA SER A 121 21.73 6.19 -6.50
C SER A 121 22.04 6.52 -5.04
N ILE A 122 22.86 5.69 -4.38
CA ILE A 122 23.29 5.85 -2.98
C ILE A 122 23.89 7.24 -2.73
N ASP A 123 24.64 7.79 -3.68
CA ASP A 123 25.29 9.11 -3.56
C ASP A 123 24.33 10.29 -3.78
N SER A 124 23.05 10.02 -4.09
CA SER A 124 22.10 11.09 -4.38
C SER A 124 21.51 11.72 -3.12
N LEU A 125 21.15 13.00 -3.22
CA LEU A 125 20.41 13.70 -2.18
C LEU A 125 19.09 12.99 -1.85
N LEU A 126 18.39 12.48 -2.88
CA LEU A 126 17.12 11.78 -2.69
C LEU A 126 17.29 10.51 -1.85
N PHE A 127 18.35 9.72 -2.08
CA PHE A 127 18.65 8.54 -1.27
C PHE A 127 18.92 8.92 0.19
N SER A 128 19.68 10.00 0.41
CA SER A 128 19.94 10.53 1.76
C SER A 128 18.65 10.98 2.46
N GLN A 129 17.71 11.60 1.72
CA GLN A 129 16.38 11.96 2.23
C GLN A 129 15.53 10.73 2.57
N ILE A 130 15.59 9.67 1.77
CA ILE A 130 14.90 8.40 2.07
C ILE A 130 15.46 7.79 3.35
N ARG A 131 16.78 7.77 3.54
CA ARG A 131 17.40 7.29 4.80
C ARG A 131 16.96 8.12 5.99
N LEU A 132 16.99 9.44 5.87
CA LEU A 132 16.55 10.33 6.94
C LEU A 132 15.06 10.14 7.30
N LEU A 133 14.22 9.83 6.32
CA LEU A 133 12.82 9.47 6.57
C LEU A 133 12.72 8.22 7.46
N PHE A 134 13.46 7.16 7.15
CA PHE A 134 13.49 5.97 7.99
C PHE A 134 14.08 6.23 9.38
N ASP A 135 15.11 7.07 9.48
CA ASP A 135 15.68 7.49 10.77
C ASP A 135 14.64 8.24 11.62
N PHE A 136 13.73 9.01 11.01
CA PHE A 136 12.61 9.62 11.73
C PHE A 136 11.55 8.61 12.15
N VAL A 137 11.31 7.56 11.37
CA VAL A 137 10.29 6.54 11.66
C VAL A 137 10.76 5.58 12.75
N PHE A 138 11.99 5.09 12.68
CA PHE A 138 12.55 4.07 13.58
C PHE A 138 13.16 4.62 14.87
N GLN A 139 12.83 5.85 15.27
CA GLN A 139 13.23 6.37 16.58
C GLN A 139 12.57 5.57 17.71
N SER A 140 13.32 5.28 18.77
CA SER A 140 12.85 4.49 19.92
C SER A 140 11.61 5.04 20.62
N ARG A 141 11.33 6.35 20.48
CA ARG A 141 10.15 7.01 21.04
C ARG A 141 8.87 6.83 20.21
N ASN A 142 8.98 6.33 18.98
CA ASN A 142 7.85 6.23 18.07
C ASN A 142 7.11 4.91 18.25
N ILE A 143 5.83 4.93 17.92
CA ILE A 143 4.97 3.76 17.89
C ILE A 143 4.82 3.31 16.43
N ILE A 144 5.15 2.06 16.15
CA ILE A 144 5.07 1.48 14.80
C ILE A 144 4.06 0.34 14.81
N TYR A 145 3.00 0.49 14.01
CA TYR A 145 2.00 -0.54 13.75
C TYR A 145 2.34 -1.28 12.47
N TYR A 146 2.13 -2.59 12.43
CA TYR A 146 2.46 -3.44 11.29
C TYR A 146 1.62 -4.73 11.32
N TRP A 147 1.48 -5.40 10.19
CA TRP A 147 0.63 -6.57 10.02
C TRP A 147 1.42 -7.87 9.85
N GLY A 148 2.15 -8.29 10.87
CA GLY A 148 2.99 -9.49 10.78
C GLY A 148 4.25 -9.36 11.61
N PRO A 149 5.27 -10.19 11.39
CA PRO A 149 6.59 -9.97 11.97
C PRO A 149 7.37 -8.92 11.16
N LEU A 150 7.32 -7.64 11.57
CA LEU A 150 7.97 -6.52 10.87
C LEU A 150 9.44 -6.78 10.52
N VAL A 151 10.19 -7.40 11.44
CA VAL A 151 11.61 -7.72 11.22
C VAL A 151 11.78 -8.66 10.03
N VAL A 152 10.96 -9.70 9.94
CA VAL A 152 11.02 -10.68 8.84
C VAL A 152 10.62 -10.02 7.51
N GLU A 153 9.62 -9.13 7.51
CA GLU A 153 9.20 -8.43 6.30
C GLU A 153 10.31 -7.50 5.78
N LEU A 154 10.93 -6.74 6.69
CA LEU A 154 11.95 -5.74 6.34
C LEU A 154 13.37 -6.31 6.20
N GLU A 155 13.64 -7.55 6.64
CA GLU A 155 14.93 -8.24 6.44
C GLU A 155 15.34 -8.29 4.96
N SER A 156 14.38 -8.53 4.07
CA SER A 156 14.59 -8.54 2.62
C SER A 156 14.99 -7.16 2.05
N ALA A 157 14.73 -6.08 2.79
CA ALA A 157 15.09 -4.73 2.40
C ALA A 157 16.47 -4.28 2.93
N LEU A 158 17.15 -5.09 3.75
CA LEU A 158 18.48 -4.78 4.28
C LEU A 158 19.54 -4.50 3.20
N PRO A 159 19.61 -5.24 2.08
CA PRO A 159 20.61 -4.99 1.05
C PRO A 159 20.51 -3.62 0.35
N TYR A 160 19.40 -2.89 0.52
CA TYR A 160 19.21 -1.59 -0.10
C TYR A 160 19.81 -0.44 0.73
N ASP A 161 20.32 -0.69 1.94
CA ASP A 161 20.98 0.30 2.82
C ASP A 161 20.15 1.56 3.13
N ILE A 162 18.81 1.44 3.08
CA ILE A 162 17.86 2.55 3.31
C ILE A 162 17.54 2.78 4.80
N PHE A 163 17.81 1.81 5.67
CA PHE A 163 17.65 1.94 7.11
C PHE A 163 18.59 0.98 7.86
N ILE A 164 18.80 1.24 9.15
CA ILE A 164 19.39 0.28 10.08
C ILE A 164 18.26 -0.15 11.00
N PHE A 165 18.06 -1.46 11.16
CA PHE A 165 17.03 -1.95 12.09
C PHE A 165 17.30 -1.37 13.48
N PRO A 166 16.27 -0.80 14.16
CA PRO A 166 16.40 -0.53 15.58
C PRO A 166 16.60 -1.89 16.25
N LEU A 167 17.83 -2.15 16.70
CA LEU A 167 18.13 -3.29 17.55
C LEU A 167 17.23 -3.15 18.78
N GLY A 168 16.27 -4.07 18.91
CA GLY A 168 15.47 -4.23 20.13
C GLY A 168 16.34 -4.72 21.27
#